data_AF-A0A3B0KJ60-F1
#
_entry.id   AF-A0A3B0KJ60-F1
#
_cell.length_a   1.000
_cell.length_b   1.000
_cell.length_c   1.000
_cell.angle_alpha   90.00
_cell.angle_beta   90.00
_cell.angle_gamma   90.00
#
_symmetry.space_group_name_H-M   'P 1'
#
loop_
_entity.id
_entity.type
_entity.pdbx_description
1 polymer ?
#
loop_
_entity_poly.entity_id
_entity_poly.type
_entity_poly.pdbx_seq_one_letter_code
_entity_poly.pdbx_strand_id
1 'polypeptide(L)'
;MSAQYQKFLKVLEKWPADKTKIGRDLGEQIRKQVTRFSNGLNSEADKDLDRQIDALERLSSNVYAKKYPRSYESTATGLTAAQCSQVLSSEFLQYLNDGAGSKKK
;
A
#
# COMPACT_ATOMS: atom_id res chain seq x y z
N MET A 1 21.83 -13.77 6.86
CA MET A 1 20.66 -13.02 6.34
C MET A 1 21.04 -12.41 5.01
N SER A 2 20.21 -12.56 3.96
CA SER A 2 20.53 -12.02 2.63
C SER A 2 20.50 -10.49 2.62
N ALA A 3 21.28 -9.85 1.74
CA ALA A 3 21.33 -8.39 1.62
C ALA A 3 19.97 -7.80 1.21
N GLN A 4 19.19 -8.55 0.44
CA GLN A 4 17.84 -8.16 -0.01
C GLN A 4 16.87 -8.06 1.16
N TYR A 5 16.91 -9.01 2.10
CA TYR A 5 16.07 -9.00 3.29
C TYR A 5 16.33 -7.75 4.16
N GLN A 6 17.60 -7.35 4.30
CA GLN A 6 17.97 -6.15 5.04
C GLN A 6 17.45 -4.86 4.38
N LYS A 7 17.51 -4.77 3.05
CA LYS A 7 16.89 -3.64 2.32
C LYS A 7 15.37 -3.62 2.53
N PHE A 8 14.74 -4.79 2.49
CA PHE A 8 13.30 -4.92 2.70
C PHE A 8 12.87 -4.43 4.10
N LEU A 9 13.61 -4.78 5.15
CA LEU A 9 13.34 -4.31 6.51
C LEU A 9 13.43 -2.79 6.63
N LYS A 10 14.44 -2.16 6.01
CA LYS A 10 14.56 -0.69 5.99
C LYS A 10 13.38 0.01 5.31
N VAL A 11 12.81 -0.61 4.27
CA VAL A 11 11.60 -0.11 3.61
C VAL A 11 10.39 -0.25 4.54
N LEU A 12 10.27 -1.38 5.26
CA LEU A 12 9.20 -1.62 6.22
C LEU A 12 9.22 -0.67 7.42
N GLU A 13 10.40 -0.23 7.86
CA GLU A 13 10.52 0.79 8.92
C GLU A 13 9.93 2.15 8.48
N LYS A 14 10.07 2.49 7.20
CA LYS A 14 9.53 3.73 6.63
C LYS A 14 8.04 3.64 6.29
N TRP A 15 7.49 2.44 6.16
CA TRP A 15 6.11 2.24 5.68
C TRP A 15 5.11 2.17 6.84
N PRO A 16 4.26 3.19 7.03
CA PRO A 16 3.23 3.17 8.08
C PRO A 16 2.10 2.20 7.72
N ALA A 17 1.49 1.60 8.74
CA ALA A 17 0.25 0.83 8.56
C ALA A 17 -0.96 1.73 8.77
N ASP A 18 -1.88 1.75 7.80
CA ASP A 18 -3.11 2.54 7.87
C ASP A 18 -4.24 1.75 8.54
N LYS A 19 -4.55 2.14 9.79
CA LYS A 19 -5.61 1.51 10.60
C LYS A 19 -7.02 1.70 10.01
N THR A 20 -7.22 2.66 9.11
CA THR A 20 -8.53 2.88 8.46
C THR A 20 -8.83 1.88 7.35
N LYS A 21 -7.82 1.07 6.95
CA LYS A 21 -7.90 0.11 5.86
C LYS A 21 -7.55 -1.31 6.31
N ILE A 22 -8.07 -1.74 7.47
CA ILE A 22 -7.77 -3.05 8.05
C ILE A 22 -7.97 -4.17 7.01
N GLY A 23 -6.96 -5.03 6.84
CA GLY A 23 -6.97 -6.15 5.91
C GLY A 23 -6.70 -5.81 4.44
N ARG A 24 -6.86 -4.54 4.05
CA ARG A 24 -6.56 -4.01 2.70
C ARG A 24 -5.36 -3.06 2.68
N ASP A 25 -4.81 -2.74 3.84
CA ASP A 25 -3.66 -1.86 3.96
C ASP A 25 -2.43 -2.48 3.28
N LEU A 26 -1.78 -1.67 2.45
CA LEU A 26 -0.61 -2.12 1.71
C LEU A 26 0.55 -2.43 2.67
N GLY A 27 0.70 -1.67 3.76
CA GLY A 27 1.72 -1.93 4.77
C GLY A 27 1.56 -3.29 5.44
N GLU A 28 0.34 -3.65 5.83
CA GLU A 28 0.01 -4.99 6.34
C GLU A 28 0.33 -6.10 5.34
N GLN A 29 -0.06 -5.92 4.06
CA GLN A 29 0.18 -6.91 3.02
C GLN A 29 1.68 -7.10 2.73
N ILE A 30 2.45 -6.01 2.69
CA ILE A 30 3.91 -6.04 2.52
C ILE A 30 4.55 -6.85 3.67
N ARG A 31 4.13 -6.63 4.93
CA ARG A 31 4.65 -7.40 6.08
C ARG A 31 4.34 -8.89 5.98
N LYS A 32 3.12 -9.26 5.55
CA LYS A 32 2.74 -10.67 5.32
C LYS A 32 3.62 -11.32 4.26
N GLN A 33 3.96 -10.61 3.18
CA GLN A 33 4.84 -11.14 2.14
C GLN A 33 6.24 -11.42 2.69
N VAL A 34 6.79 -10.57 3.56
CA VAL A 34 8.11 -10.82 4.19
C VAL A 34 8.14 -12.11 4.98
N THR A 35 7.11 -12.35 5.80
CA THR A 35 7.00 -13.59 6.58
C THR A 35 6.90 -14.81 5.66
N ARG A 36 6.26 -14.66 4.49
CA ARG A 36 6.23 -15.72 3.49
C ARG A 36 7.61 -15.98 2.89
N PHE A 37 8.37 -14.92 2.58
CA PHE A 37 9.73 -15.04 2.06
C PHE A 37 10.71 -15.68 3.06
N SER A 38 10.56 -15.44 4.37
CA SER A 38 11.40 -16.10 5.38
C SER A 38 11.15 -17.61 5.47
N ASN A 39 9.99 -18.09 5.03
CA ASN A 39 9.58 -19.49 5.16
C ASN A 39 9.92 -20.35 3.93
N GLY A 40 10.54 -19.78 2.89
CA GLY A 40 11.01 -20.52 1.71
C GLY A 40 11.23 -19.62 0.50
N LEU A 41 12.46 -19.53 0.02
CA LEU A 41 12.83 -18.79 -1.20
C LEU A 41 12.81 -19.74 -2.41
N ASN A 42 12.02 -19.40 -3.43
CA ASN A 42 12.13 -20.01 -4.77
C ASN A 42 13.15 -19.21 -5.59
N SER A 43 14.11 -19.89 -6.22
CA SER A 43 15.29 -19.28 -6.88
C SER A 43 14.98 -18.30 -8.04
N GLU A 44 13.79 -18.35 -8.65
CA GLU A 44 13.39 -17.38 -9.69
C GLU A 44 12.92 -16.03 -9.12
N ALA A 45 12.58 -15.97 -7.83
CA ALA A 45 12.04 -14.77 -7.20
C ALA A 45 13.09 -13.66 -6.99
N ASP A 46 14.39 -13.98 -7.01
CA ASP A 46 15.44 -13.09 -6.52
C ASP A 46 15.67 -11.85 -7.42
N LYS A 47 15.57 -11.98 -8.75
CA LYS A 47 15.79 -10.85 -9.68
C LYS A 47 14.65 -9.84 -9.67
N ASP A 48 13.41 -10.33 -9.59
CA ASP A 48 12.24 -9.47 -9.51
C ASP A 48 12.08 -8.87 -8.11
N LEU A 49 12.58 -9.54 -7.07
CA LEU A 49 12.52 -9.05 -5.69
C LEU A 49 13.31 -7.76 -5.51
N ASP A 50 14.54 -7.69 -6.02
CA ASP A 50 15.34 -6.45 -5.95
C ASP A 50 14.61 -5.27 -6.64
N ARG A 51 14.03 -5.53 -7.81
CA ARG A 51 13.23 -4.53 -8.54
C ARG A 51 12.00 -4.07 -7.73
N GLN A 52 11.33 -5.00 -7.04
CA GLN A 52 10.18 -4.69 -6.19
C GLN A 52 10.58 -3.88 -4.96
N ILE A 53 11.68 -4.23 -4.30
CA ILE A 53 12.20 -3.49 -3.13
C ILE A 53 12.56 -2.06 -3.53
N ASP A 54 13.27 -1.88 -4.65
CA ASP A 54 13.64 -0.57 -5.16
C ASP A 54 12.39 0.28 -5.50
N ALA A 55 11.34 -0.36 -6.04
CA ALA A 55 10.07 0.32 -6.32
C ALA A 55 9.37 0.77 -5.03
N LEU A 56 9.34 -0.09 -3.99
CA LEU A 56 8.77 0.25 -2.68
C LEU A 56 9.56 1.35 -1.97
N GLU A 57 10.89 1.36 -2.09
CA GLU A 57 11.72 2.44 -1.56
C GLU A 57 11.40 3.79 -2.23
N ARG A 58 11.24 3.80 -3.56
CA ARG A 58 10.86 5.02 -4.29
C ARG A 58 9.46 5.52 -3.91
N LEU A 59 8.52 4.61 -3.67
CA LEU A 59 7.18 4.93 -3.22
C LEU A 59 7.19 5.53 -1.81
N SER A 60 7.85 4.87 -0.84
CA SER A 60 7.91 5.34 0.55
C SER A 60 8.62 6.69 0.71
N SER A 61 9.60 7.00 -0.15
CA SER A 61 10.31 8.29 -0.13
C SER A 61 9.61 9.40 -0.95
N ASN A 62 8.44 9.10 -1.54
CA ASN A 62 7.66 10.02 -2.37
C ASN A 62 8.44 10.61 -3.55
N VAL A 63 9.33 9.83 -4.18
CA VAL A 63 10.23 10.31 -5.26
C VAL A 63 9.44 10.97 -6.38
N TYR A 64 8.41 10.30 -6.90
CA TYR A 64 7.67 10.79 -8.06
C TYR A 64 6.74 11.96 -7.74
N ALA A 65 6.20 12.02 -6.51
CA ALA A 65 5.42 13.17 -6.07
C ALA A 65 6.30 14.44 -5.98
N LYS A 66 7.56 14.29 -5.55
CA LYS A 66 8.54 15.39 -5.53
C LYS A 66 9.05 15.74 -6.93
N LYS A 67 9.28 14.73 -7.77
CA LYS A 67 9.81 14.90 -9.13
C LYS A 67 8.80 15.56 -10.08
N TYR A 68 7.52 15.25 -9.90
CA TYR A 68 6.43 15.74 -10.75
C TYR A 68 5.35 16.40 -9.88
N PRO A 69 5.62 17.62 -9.37
CA PRO A 69 4.64 18.34 -8.55
C PRO A 69 3.39 18.65 -9.36
N ARG A 70 2.22 18.48 -8.74
CA ARG A 70 0.94 18.80 -9.38
C ARG A 70 0.57 20.25 -9.13
N SER A 71 -0.03 20.90 -10.13
CA SER A 71 -0.55 22.26 -10.02
C SER A 71 -1.83 22.34 -9.17
N TYR A 72 -2.56 21.24 -9.05
CA TYR A 72 -3.84 21.16 -8.34
C TYR A 72 -3.81 20.07 -7.27
N GLU A 73 -4.48 20.33 -6.16
CA GLU A 73 -4.63 19.38 -5.05
C GLU A 73 -5.76 18.37 -5.28
N SER A 74 -6.72 18.72 -6.15
CA SER A 74 -7.83 17.84 -6.50
C SER A 74 -7.38 16.68 -7.40
N THR A 75 -8.03 15.55 -7.20
CA THR A 75 -7.87 14.34 -8.03
C THR A 75 -8.81 14.39 -9.24
N ALA A 76 -8.75 13.37 -10.11
CA ALA A 76 -9.59 13.29 -11.31
C ALA A 76 -11.11 13.31 -11.02
N THR A 77 -11.53 12.94 -9.81
CA THR A 77 -12.93 13.00 -9.35
C THR A 77 -13.31 14.35 -8.72
N GLY A 78 -12.38 15.31 -8.70
CA GLY A 78 -12.54 16.60 -8.00
C GLY A 78 -12.32 16.51 -6.48
N LEU A 79 -12.10 15.31 -5.92
CA LEU A 79 -11.90 15.11 -4.49
C LEU A 79 -10.44 15.39 -4.10
N THR A 80 -10.25 15.90 -2.88
CA THR A 80 -8.94 16.02 -2.24
C THR A 80 -8.41 14.65 -1.79
N ALA A 81 -7.10 14.55 -1.54
CA ALA A 81 -6.49 13.32 -1.04
C ALA A 81 -7.11 12.83 0.29
N ALA A 82 -7.44 13.76 1.20
CA ALA A 82 -8.08 13.44 2.47
C ALA A 82 -9.49 12.84 2.27
N GLN A 83 -10.28 13.44 1.37
CA GLN A 83 -11.61 12.92 1.02
C GLN A 83 -11.53 11.55 0.35
N CYS A 84 -10.58 11.34 -0.56
CA CYS A 84 -10.33 10.01 -1.13
C CYS A 84 -9.98 8.97 -0.06
N SER A 85 -9.16 9.35 0.94
CA SER A 85 -8.82 8.44 2.04
C SER A 85 -10.04 8.06 2.87
N GLN A 86 -10.92 9.01 3.16
CA GLN A 86 -12.15 8.77 3.92
C GLN A 86 -13.12 7.84 3.17
N VAL A 87 -13.32 8.09 1.87
CA VAL A 87 -14.17 7.24 1.01
C VAL A 87 -13.65 5.80 0.93
N LEU A 88 -12.33 5.60 1.02
CA LEU A 88 -11.71 4.27 0.96
C LEU A 88 -11.57 3.57 2.32
N SER A 89 -12.02 4.22 3.41
CA SER A 89 -12.01 3.62 4.74
C SER A 89 -12.88 2.36 4.81
N SER A 90 -12.51 1.40 5.67
CA SER A 90 -13.30 0.19 5.88
C SER A 90 -14.73 0.50 6.33
N GLU A 91 -14.90 1.51 7.18
CA GLU A 91 -16.21 1.96 7.68
C GLU A 91 -17.12 2.44 6.55
N PHE A 92 -16.59 3.31 5.67
CA PHE A 92 -17.38 3.85 4.57
C PHE A 92 -17.74 2.77 3.53
N LEU A 93 -16.80 1.87 3.21
CA LEU A 93 -17.09 0.77 2.29
C LEU A 93 -18.11 -0.22 2.87
N GLN A 94 -18.07 -0.47 4.18
CA GLN A 94 -19.06 -1.31 4.84
C GLN A 94 -20.45 -0.67 4.79
N TYR A 95 -20.56 0.63 5.09
CA TYR A 95 -21.79 1.38 4.93
C TYR A 95 -22.38 1.28 3.51
N LEU A 96 -21.54 1.43 2.48
CA LEU A 96 -21.98 1.31 1.08
C LEU A 96 -22.48 -0.10 0.75
N ASN A 97 -21.81 -1.13 1.27
CA ASN A 97 -22.18 -2.52 1.04
C ASN A 97 -23.51 -2.87 1.73
N ASP A 98 -23.71 -2.39 2.95
CA ASP A 98 -24.93 -2.64 3.73
C ASP A 98 -26.14 -1.88 3.16
N GLY A 99 -25.93 -0.64 2.68
CA GLY A 99 -26.96 0.16 2.00
C GLY A 99 -27.39 -0.42 0.65
N ALA A 100 -26.47 -1.07 -0.09
CA ALA A 100 -26.79 -1.78 -1.32
C ALA A 100 -27.62 -3.06 -1.07
N GLY A 101 -27.49 -3.68 0.11
CA GLY A 101 -28.28 -4.83 0.54
C GLY A 101 -29.73 -4.52 0.89
N SER A 102 -30.04 -3.29 1.32
CA SER A 102 -31.39 -2.89 1.76
C SER A 102 -32.40 -2.66 0.62
N LYS A 103 -31.97 -2.64 -0.65
CA LYS A 103 -32.88 -2.47 -1.81
C LYS A 103 -33.43 -3.78 -2.38
N LYS A 104 -33.21 -4.92 -1.73
CA LYS A 104 -33.92 -6.18 -2.04
C LYS A 104 -35.15 -6.31 -1.14
N LYS A 105 -36.22 -5.58 -1.46
CA LYS A 105 -37.58 -5.88 -1.01
C LYS A 105 -38.57 -5.46 -2.07
#